data_AF-A0A6P8H3V4-F1
#
_entry.id   AF-A0A6P8H3V4-F1
#
_cell.length_a   1.000
_cell.length_b   1.000
_cell.length_c   1.000
_cell.angle_alpha   90.00
_cell.angle_beta   90.00
_cell.angle_gamma   90.00
#
_symmetry.space_group_name_H-M   'P 1'
#
loop_
_entity.id
_entity.type
_entity.pdbx_description
1 polymer ?
#
loop_
_entity_poly.entity_id
_entity_poly.type
_entity_poly.pdbx_seq_one_letter_code
_entity_poly.pdbx_strand_id
1 'polypeptide(L)'
;MATLSMKPGLHHSVLDWETRNKQLSETAEHQRQVSHDVRQEGLVLRNQTATKTKWDESDSSRRLSDRVQDIAHWKSKLESCAKDVDSEMDALTQSKEKIELALAATALPLEVTIECLTLWEGRRGGELVSDPMEVELKKDVDLIDSCQRMLQQRIDQSFEQLCLLQEAWHQVTSDLQNKRDALDVDMSCLSLTVTSPQISLKPNPLRIPSSTSTPLQWEHFSIYNITRGKEEMQTSLALRESMRITQAQVQNEIKSQEMALEFAIRKRTHHLQQAKDELEWQLKTTKDEIQDLQKDIRELETDLHAKQGFLKLSHTRLENRTKRPGVDLCWDEVQYGLVEELKQLEATIQTLSQTLGQARHSLQALQEHEARMQEDLSRKDEALALVQRCQEVRQRIAAAKPGHQASGTVVPLTNSSGRHTLTEA
;
A
#
# COMPACT_ATOMS: atom_id res chain seq x y z
N MET A 1 -30.94 -103.84 -67.19
CA MET A 1 -30.09 -104.54 -66.21
C MET A 1 -28.75 -104.85 -66.87
N ALA A 2 -27.74 -104.01 -66.62
CA ALA A 2 -26.34 -104.32 -66.91
C ALA A 2 -25.66 -104.47 -65.54
N THR A 3 -25.40 -105.71 -65.16
CA THR A 3 -24.71 -106.06 -63.90
C THR A 3 -23.23 -105.78 -64.06
N LEU A 4 -22.72 -104.86 -63.23
CA LEU A 4 -21.31 -104.51 -63.09
C LEU A 4 -20.48 -105.78 -62.78
N SER A 5 -19.66 -106.21 -63.73
CA SER A 5 -18.63 -107.22 -63.51
C SER A 5 -17.50 -106.58 -62.69
N MET A 6 -17.49 -106.84 -61.39
CA MET A 6 -16.33 -106.55 -60.54
C MET A 6 -15.24 -107.59 -60.83
N LYS A 7 -14.01 -107.13 -61.07
CA LYS A 7 -12.84 -108.01 -61.25
C LYS A 7 -12.72 -109.01 -60.07
N PRO A 8 -12.31 -110.27 -60.31
CA PRO A 8 -11.98 -111.19 -59.23
C PRO A 8 -10.92 -110.57 -58.31
N GLY A 9 -11.17 -110.56 -57.00
CA GLY A 9 -10.20 -110.10 -56.02
C GLY A 9 -8.93 -110.95 -56.09
N LEU A 10 -7.76 -110.33 -55.90
CA LEU A 10 -6.51 -111.08 -55.79
C LEU A 10 -6.62 -112.11 -54.65
N HIS A 11 -6.40 -113.39 -54.95
CA HIS A 11 -6.24 -114.42 -53.93
C HIS A 11 -4.83 -114.29 -53.34
N HIS A 12 -4.75 -113.97 -52.05
CA HIS A 12 -3.49 -113.89 -51.31
C HIS A 12 -3.16 -115.25 -50.69
N SER A 13 -1.87 -115.59 -50.56
CA SER A 13 -1.48 -116.78 -49.81
C SER A 13 -1.77 -116.58 -48.32
N VAL A 14 -1.92 -117.67 -47.56
CA VAL A 14 -2.12 -117.59 -46.10
C VAL A 14 -0.98 -116.83 -45.43
N LEU A 15 0.26 -117.01 -45.91
CA LEU A 15 1.45 -116.29 -45.45
C LEU A 15 1.37 -114.78 -45.73
N ASP A 16 0.86 -114.36 -46.89
CA ASP A 16 0.66 -112.94 -47.22
C ASP A 16 -0.45 -112.31 -46.38
N TRP A 17 -1.51 -113.06 -46.07
CA TRP A 17 -2.59 -112.62 -45.17
C TRP A 17 -2.08 -112.47 -43.72
N GLU A 18 -1.30 -113.43 -43.22
CA GLU A 18 -0.66 -113.36 -41.90
C GLU A 18 0.30 -112.18 -41.80
N THR A 19 1.12 -111.96 -42.84
CA THR A 19 2.06 -110.83 -42.92
C THR A 19 1.32 -109.50 -42.93
N ARG A 20 0.25 -109.37 -43.74
CA ARG A 20 -0.56 -108.15 -43.80
C ARG A 20 -1.29 -107.87 -42.49
N ASN A 21 -1.84 -108.89 -41.83
CA ASN A 21 -2.49 -108.72 -40.53
C ASN A 21 -1.49 -108.34 -39.43
N LYS A 22 -0.29 -108.92 -39.47
CA LYS A 22 0.82 -108.53 -38.57
C LYS A 22 1.21 -107.07 -38.79
N GLN A 23 1.41 -106.65 -40.06
CA GLN A 23 1.69 -105.25 -40.41
C GLN A 23 0.57 -104.30 -39.97
N LEU A 24 -0.70 -104.67 -40.14
CA LEU A 24 -1.84 -103.88 -39.67
C LEU A 24 -1.86 -103.76 -38.14
N SER A 25 -1.55 -104.84 -37.42
CA SER A 25 -1.45 -104.82 -35.95
C SER A 25 -0.31 -103.94 -35.47
N GLU A 26 0.89 -104.11 -36.04
CA GLU A 26 2.08 -103.31 -35.73
C GLU A 26 1.85 -101.82 -36.06
N THR A 27 1.23 -101.51 -37.20
CA THR A 27 0.87 -100.12 -37.56
C THR A 27 -0.15 -99.54 -36.59
N ALA A 28 -1.15 -100.32 -36.17
CA ALA A 28 -2.15 -99.87 -35.20
C ALA A 28 -1.55 -99.65 -33.80
N GLU A 29 -0.60 -100.49 -33.38
CA GLU A 29 0.16 -100.30 -32.15
C GLU A 29 1.03 -99.04 -32.21
N HIS A 30 1.79 -98.85 -33.30
CA HIS A 30 2.58 -97.65 -33.52
C HIS A 30 1.71 -96.38 -33.52
N GLN A 31 0.59 -96.39 -34.25
CA GLN A 31 -0.32 -95.25 -34.31
C GLN A 31 -0.98 -94.95 -32.95
N ARG A 32 -1.30 -95.99 -32.15
CA ARG A 32 -1.78 -95.82 -30.77
C ARG A 32 -0.70 -95.24 -29.87
N GLN A 33 0.56 -95.67 -30.02
CA GLN A 33 1.68 -95.13 -29.26
C GLN A 33 1.91 -93.66 -29.57
N VAL A 34 2.00 -93.29 -30.86
CA VAL A 34 2.13 -91.88 -31.30
C VAL A 34 0.95 -91.03 -30.79
N SER A 35 -0.28 -91.54 -30.90
CA SER A 35 -1.45 -90.84 -30.36
C SER A 35 -1.40 -90.71 -28.84
N HIS A 36 -0.96 -91.74 -28.13
CA HIS A 36 -0.78 -91.70 -26.68
C HIS A 36 0.21 -90.61 -26.29
N ASP A 37 1.37 -90.57 -26.95
CA ASP A 37 2.43 -89.61 -26.66
C ASP A 37 1.97 -88.17 -26.94
N VAL A 38 1.32 -87.90 -28.08
CA VAL A 38 0.71 -86.59 -28.38
C VAL A 38 -0.34 -86.19 -27.34
N ARG A 39 -1.15 -87.12 -26.84
CA ARG A 39 -2.12 -86.81 -25.76
C ARG A 39 -1.41 -86.51 -24.45
N GLN A 40 -0.36 -87.25 -24.08
CA GLN A 40 0.39 -86.98 -22.84
C GLN A 40 1.09 -85.62 -22.93
N GLU A 41 1.76 -85.33 -24.04
CA GLU A 41 2.35 -84.02 -24.31
C GLU A 41 1.28 -82.91 -24.27
N GLY A 42 0.12 -83.13 -24.89
CA GLY A 42 -1.00 -82.20 -24.86
C GLY A 42 -1.55 -81.95 -23.45
N LEU A 43 -1.63 -82.98 -22.60
CA LEU A 43 -2.04 -82.84 -21.21
C LEU A 43 -1.02 -82.05 -20.39
N VAL A 44 0.27 -82.37 -20.54
CA VAL A 44 1.36 -81.63 -19.90
C VAL A 44 1.34 -80.17 -20.32
N LEU A 45 1.22 -79.90 -21.63
CA LEU A 45 1.17 -78.56 -22.18
C LEU A 45 -0.04 -77.78 -21.66
N ARG A 46 -1.23 -78.38 -21.60
CA ARG A 46 -2.45 -77.73 -21.06
C ARG A 46 -2.30 -77.37 -19.60
N ASN A 47 -1.72 -78.25 -18.78
CA ASN A 47 -1.53 -77.98 -17.36
C ASN A 47 -0.46 -76.90 -17.12
N GLN A 48 0.64 -76.96 -17.87
CA GLN A 48 1.69 -75.95 -17.83
C GLN A 48 1.17 -74.58 -18.26
N THR A 49 0.46 -74.52 -19.40
CA THR A 49 -0.11 -73.26 -19.91
C THR A 49 -1.20 -72.73 -18.98
N ALA A 50 -2.08 -73.56 -18.45
CA ALA A 50 -3.11 -73.12 -17.51
C ALA A 50 -2.52 -72.52 -16.22
N THR A 51 -1.49 -73.16 -15.66
CA THR A 51 -0.79 -72.63 -14.47
C THR A 51 -0.08 -71.32 -14.79
N LYS A 52 0.66 -71.29 -15.91
CA LYS A 52 1.40 -70.10 -16.35
C LYS A 52 0.46 -68.91 -16.60
N THR A 53 -0.62 -69.10 -17.34
CA THR A 53 -1.59 -68.03 -17.63
C THR A 53 -2.24 -67.46 -16.36
N LYS A 54 -2.61 -68.33 -15.40
CA LYS A 54 -3.15 -67.85 -14.11
C LYS A 54 -2.12 -67.08 -13.30
N TRP A 55 -0.86 -67.53 -13.30
CA TRP A 55 0.20 -66.84 -12.60
C TRP A 55 0.51 -65.47 -13.24
N ASP A 56 0.63 -65.42 -14.58
CA ASP A 56 0.89 -64.19 -15.32
C ASP A 56 -0.25 -63.15 -15.14
N GLU A 57 -1.51 -63.61 -15.12
CA GLU A 57 -2.68 -62.76 -14.84
C GLU A 57 -2.63 -62.22 -13.40
N SER A 58 -2.41 -63.09 -12.41
CA SER A 58 -2.31 -62.67 -11.01
C SER A 58 -1.15 -61.70 -10.75
N ASP A 59 0.01 -61.91 -11.38
CA ASP A 59 1.15 -60.98 -11.24
C ASP A 59 0.86 -59.64 -11.92
N SER A 60 0.21 -59.64 -13.09
CA SER A 60 -0.20 -58.42 -13.79
C SER A 60 -1.24 -57.62 -12.97
N SER A 61 -2.25 -58.31 -12.43
CA SER A 61 -3.27 -57.71 -11.55
C SER A 61 -2.65 -57.13 -10.28
N ARG A 62 -1.64 -57.78 -9.71
CA ARG A 62 -0.88 -57.25 -8.57
C ARG A 62 -0.11 -55.97 -8.93
N ARG A 63 0.64 -55.96 -10.04
CA ARG A 63 1.37 -54.77 -10.50
C ARG A 63 0.43 -53.59 -10.78
N LEU A 64 -0.76 -53.87 -11.30
CA LEU A 64 -1.78 -52.84 -11.53
C LEU A 64 -2.34 -52.30 -10.21
N SER A 65 -2.61 -53.17 -9.23
CA SER A 65 -2.99 -52.76 -7.87
C SER A 65 -1.93 -51.88 -7.20
N ASP A 66 -0.65 -52.26 -7.30
CA ASP A 66 0.46 -51.45 -6.76
C ASP A 66 0.50 -50.07 -7.45
N ARG A 67 0.31 -50.03 -8.77
CA ARG A 67 0.26 -48.79 -9.54
C ARG A 67 -0.90 -47.87 -9.14
N VAL A 68 -2.09 -48.42 -8.90
CA VAL A 68 -3.25 -47.69 -8.38
C VAL A 68 -2.92 -47.02 -7.05
N GLN A 69 -2.24 -47.73 -6.15
CA GLN A 69 -1.82 -47.16 -4.86
C GLN A 69 -0.82 -46.01 -5.03
N ASP A 70 0.17 -46.15 -5.92
CA ASP A 70 1.14 -45.09 -6.23
C ASP A 70 0.44 -43.83 -6.77
N ILE A 71 -0.46 -44.00 -7.74
CA ILE A 71 -1.20 -42.87 -8.34
C ILE A 71 -2.08 -42.19 -7.28
N ALA A 72 -2.79 -42.97 -6.46
CA ALA A 72 -3.62 -42.43 -5.38
C ALA A 72 -2.81 -41.64 -4.34
N HIS A 73 -1.61 -42.11 -3.99
CA HIS A 73 -0.69 -41.40 -3.10
C HIS A 73 -0.26 -40.05 -3.67
N TRP A 74 0.17 -40.01 -4.93
CA TRP A 74 0.56 -38.75 -5.58
C TRP A 74 -0.61 -37.80 -5.80
N LYS A 75 -1.80 -38.32 -6.14
CA LYS A 75 -3.05 -37.56 -6.20
C LYS A 75 -3.31 -36.83 -4.88
N SER A 76 -3.25 -37.55 -3.75
CA SER A 76 -3.47 -36.98 -2.42
C SER A 76 -2.46 -35.88 -2.07
N LYS A 77 -1.17 -36.08 -2.39
CA LYS A 77 -0.13 -35.05 -2.19
C LYS A 77 -0.37 -33.80 -3.04
N LEU A 78 -0.76 -33.95 -4.30
CA LEU A 78 -1.09 -32.83 -5.19
C LEU A 78 -2.36 -32.09 -4.72
N GLU A 79 -3.37 -32.82 -4.23
CA GLU A 79 -4.58 -32.24 -3.64
C GLU A 79 -4.26 -31.39 -2.41
N SER A 80 -3.40 -31.90 -1.52
CA SER A 80 -2.93 -31.12 -0.37
C SER A 80 -2.19 -29.86 -0.82
N CYS A 81 -1.23 -30.00 -1.74
CA CYS A 81 -0.45 -28.86 -2.23
C CYS A 81 -1.34 -27.81 -2.92
N ALA A 82 -2.34 -28.22 -3.71
CA ALA A 82 -3.26 -27.30 -4.36
C ALA A 82 -4.08 -26.50 -3.34
N LYS A 83 -4.56 -27.16 -2.27
CA LYS A 83 -5.28 -26.50 -1.16
C LYS A 83 -4.39 -25.52 -0.42
N ASP A 84 -3.15 -25.91 -0.12
CA ASP A 84 -2.19 -25.05 0.59
C ASP A 84 -1.89 -23.78 -0.23
N VAL A 85 -1.60 -23.93 -1.54
CA VAL A 85 -1.34 -22.79 -2.43
C VAL A 85 -2.57 -21.87 -2.54
N ASP A 86 -3.77 -22.44 -2.66
CA ASP A 86 -5.01 -21.66 -2.70
C ASP A 86 -5.22 -20.84 -1.41
N SER A 87 -4.99 -21.46 -0.25
CA SER A 87 -5.08 -20.77 1.05
C SER A 87 -4.04 -19.66 1.21
N GLU A 88 -2.83 -19.84 0.67
CA GLU A 88 -1.80 -18.81 0.69
C GLU A 88 -2.12 -17.65 -0.27
N MET A 89 -2.72 -17.93 -1.43
CA MET A 89 -3.23 -16.89 -2.33
C MET A 89 -4.29 -16.02 -1.65
N ASP A 90 -5.23 -16.64 -0.92
CA ASP A 90 -6.24 -15.91 -0.13
C ASP A 90 -5.59 -15.04 0.96
N ALA A 91 -4.59 -15.59 1.66
CA ALA A 91 -3.87 -14.86 2.70
C ALA A 91 -3.07 -13.67 2.14
N LEU A 92 -2.42 -13.82 0.98
CA LEU A 92 -1.70 -12.73 0.31
C LEU A 92 -2.65 -11.67 -0.24
N THR A 93 -3.80 -12.07 -0.78
CA THR A 93 -4.84 -11.16 -1.24
C THR A 93 -5.34 -10.27 -0.11
N GLN A 94 -5.66 -10.85 1.06
CA GLN A 94 -6.06 -10.07 2.24
C GLN A 94 -4.95 -9.13 2.75
N SER A 95 -3.69 -9.55 2.63
CA SER A 95 -2.55 -8.69 2.98
C SER A 95 -2.44 -7.50 2.03
N LYS A 96 -2.58 -7.73 0.72
CA LYS A 96 -2.59 -6.69 -0.31
C LYS A 96 -3.70 -5.68 -0.10
N GLU A 97 -4.93 -6.14 0.14
CA GLU A 97 -6.08 -5.27 0.42
C GLU A 97 -5.84 -4.36 1.64
N LYS A 98 -5.20 -4.88 2.71
CA LYS A 98 -4.85 -4.07 3.88
C LYS A 98 -3.86 -2.96 3.56
N ILE A 99 -2.89 -3.22 2.68
CA ILE A 99 -1.92 -2.21 2.23
C ILE A 99 -2.58 -1.20 1.29
N GLU A 100 -3.49 -1.62 0.41
CA GLU A 100 -4.29 -0.73 -0.45
C GLU A 100 -5.17 0.21 0.37
N LEU A 101 -5.83 -0.30 1.42
CA LEU A 101 -6.59 0.52 2.36
C LEU A 101 -5.69 1.50 3.12
N ALA A 102 -4.50 1.06 3.55
CA ALA A 102 -3.52 1.94 4.18
C ALA A 102 -3.05 3.05 3.23
N LEU A 103 -2.83 2.72 1.94
CA LEU A 103 -2.45 3.69 0.91
C LEU A 103 -3.58 4.71 0.70
N ALA A 104 -4.81 4.26 0.52
CA ALA A 104 -5.97 5.13 0.36
C ALA A 104 -6.17 6.07 1.56
N ALA A 105 -5.91 5.58 2.79
CA ALA A 105 -6.01 6.38 4.01
C ALA A 105 -5.00 7.54 4.08
N THR A 106 -3.93 7.53 3.27
CA THR A 106 -2.96 8.63 3.22
C THR A 106 -3.36 9.79 2.29
N ALA A 107 -4.36 9.60 1.42
CA ALA A 107 -4.76 10.62 0.45
C ALA A 107 -5.29 11.90 1.13
N LEU A 108 -6.21 11.76 2.07
CA LEU A 108 -6.78 12.90 2.79
C LEU A 108 -5.73 13.65 3.64
N PRO A 109 -4.86 12.99 4.43
CA PRO A 109 -3.74 13.66 5.09
C PRO A 109 -2.88 14.50 4.14
N LEU A 110 -2.54 13.97 2.96
CA LEU A 110 -1.74 14.70 1.96
C LEU A 110 -2.47 15.96 1.46
N GLU A 111 -3.74 15.81 1.06
CA GLU A 111 -4.58 16.94 0.60
C GLU A 111 -4.69 18.03 1.67
N VAL A 112 -4.95 17.65 2.92
CA VAL A 112 -5.06 18.57 4.06
C VAL A 112 -3.73 19.28 4.34
N THR A 113 -2.60 18.57 4.29
CA THR A 113 -1.29 19.18 4.53
C THR A 113 -0.93 20.16 3.41
N ILE A 114 -1.26 19.85 2.15
CA ILE A 114 -1.11 20.78 1.03
C ILE A 114 -2.04 22.00 1.21
N GLU A 115 -3.31 21.82 1.59
CA GLU A 115 -4.23 22.92 1.88
C GLU A 115 -3.65 23.83 2.98
N CYS A 116 -3.10 23.24 4.05
CA CYS A 116 -2.44 24.00 5.13
C CYS A 116 -1.21 24.79 4.64
N LEU A 117 -0.38 24.22 3.76
CA LEU A 117 0.73 24.94 3.14
C LEU A 117 0.24 26.14 2.34
N THR A 118 -0.76 25.95 1.47
CA THR A 118 -1.31 27.04 0.66
C THR A 118 -1.94 28.15 1.50
N LEU A 119 -2.64 27.79 2.60
CA LEU A 119 -3.14 28.76 3.56
C LEU A 119 -1.98 29.52 4.23
N TRP A 120 -0.91 28.82 4.60
CA TRP A 120 0.25 29.41 5.27
C TRP A 120 1.10 30.31 4.37
N GLU A 121 1.10 30.06 3.07
CA GLU A 121 1.70 30.94 2.05
C GLU A 121 0.93 32.25 1.86
N GLY A 122 -0.32 32.32 2.29
CA GLY A 122 -1.17 33.52 2.22
C GLY A 122 -0.77 34.68 3.15
N ARG A 123 0.27 34.49 3.98
CA ARG A 123 0.83 35.52 4.88
C ARG A 123 1.39 36.71 4.10
N ARG A 124 1.49 37.87 4.76
CA ARG A 124 1.90 39.14 4.14
C ARG A 124 2.93 39.89 4.96
N GLY A 125 3.71 40.74 4.28
CA GLY A 125 4.63 41.68 4.92
C GLY A 125 5.66 40.97 5.81
N GLY A 126 5.82 41.48 7.04
CA GLY A 126 6.79 40.96 8.02
C GLY A 126 6.50 39.54 8.54
N GLU A 127 5.34 38.97 8.24
CA GLU A 127 4.99 37.60 8.65
C GLU A 127 5.49 36.53 7.67
N LEU A 128 6.07 36.93 6.52
CA LEU A 128 6.72 36.04 5.55
C LEU A 128 8.08 35.56 6.07
N VAL A 129 8.05 34.68 7.06
CA VAL A 129 9.23 34.10 7.68
C VAL A 129 9.21 32.59 7.50
N SER A 130 10.38 32.03 7.17
CA SER A 130 10.60 30.58 7.22
C SER A 130 10.58 30.14 8.67
N ASP A 131 9.46 29.57 9.10
CA ASP A 131 9.23 29.18 10.49
C ASP A 131 9.11 27.66 10.65
N PRO A 132 9.20 27.13 11.88
CA PRO A 132 9.15 25.70 12.13
C PRO A 132 7.86 25.02 11.65
N MET A 133 6.71 25.71 11.62
CA MET A 133 5.46 25.13 11.14
C MET A 133 5.53 24.85 9.64
N GLU A 134 6.06 25.77 8.84
CA GLU A 134 6.24 25.58 7.39
C GLU A 134 7.21 24.42 7.10
N VAL A 135 8.30 24.32 7.86
CA VAL A 135 9.28 23.23 7.72
C VAL A 135 8.63 21.87 8.03
N GLU A 136 7.88 21.78 9.12
CA GLU A 136 7.21 20.53 9.48
C GLU A 136 6.06 20.17 8.53
N LEU A 137 5.36 21.15 7.94
CA LEU A 137 4.36 20.91 6.90
C LEU A 137 5.00 20.33 5.62
N LYS A 138 6.13 20.88 5.16
CA LYS A 138 6.85 20.37 3.99
C LYS A 138 7.36 18.95 4.22
N LYS A 139 7.93 18.69 5.40
CA LYS A 139 8.33 17.33 5.80
C LYS A 139 7.15 16.36 5.84
N ASP A 140 5.97 16.81 6.29
CA ASP A 140 4.77 15.99 6.32
C ASP A 140 4.32 15.58 4.90
N VAL A 141 4.38 16.50 3.92
CA VAL A 141 4.16 16.17 2.49
C VAL A 141 5.17 15.15 1.99
N ASP A 142 6.47 15.44 2.14
CA ASP A 142 7.55 14.57 1.64
C ASP A 142 7.48 13.16 2.27
N LEU A 143 7.13 13.09 3.56
CA LEU A 143 6.97 11.84 4.28
C LEU A 143 5.77 11.05 3.75
N ILE A 144 4.60 11.68 3.61
CA ILE A 144 3.40 11.02 3.11
C ILE A 144 3.65 10.48 1.69
N ASP A 145 4.28 11.25 0.81
CA ASP A 145 4.65 10.82 -0.54
C ASP A 145 5.64 9.64 -0.53
N SER A 146 6.60 9.64 0.40
CA SER A 146 7.51 8.50 0.60
C SER A 146 6.76 7.26 1.06
N CYS A 147 5.87 7.39 2.05
CA CYS A 147 5.02 6.31 2.54
C CYS A 147 4.12 5.74 1.43
N GLN A 148 3.49 6.60 0.62
CA GLN A 148 2.67 6.18 -0.51
C GLN A 148 3.45 5.33 -1.52
N ARG A 149 4.67 5.75 -1.87
CA ARG A 149 5.55 4.98 -2.76
C ARG A 149 5.94 3.62 -2.17
N MET A 150 6.27 3.58 -0.87
CA MET A 150 6.58 2.31 -0.20
C MET A 150 5.39 1.35 -0.19
N LEU A 151 4.19 1.84 0.11
CA LEU A 151 2.97 1.03 0.10
C LEU A 151 2.63 0.55 -1.31
N GLN A 152 2.72 1.42 -2.32
CA GLN A 152 2.50 1.05 -3.73
C GLN A 152 3.47 -0.04 -4.20
N GLN A 153 4.76 0.10 -3.87
CA GLN A 153 5.75 -0.93 -4.21
C GLN A 153 5.39 -2.30 -3.61
N ARG A 154 4.86 -2.34 -2.38
CA ARG A 154 4.41 -3.60 -1.76
C ARG A 154 3.17 -4.18 -2.44
N ILE A 155 2.25 -3.32 -2.90
CA ILE A 155 1.07 -3.74 -3.67
C ILE A 155 1.52 -4.39 -4.97
N ASP A 156 2.43 -3.76 -5.71
CA ASP A 156 2.93 -4.27 -6.99
C ASP A 156 3.64 -5.62 -6.80
N GLN A 157 4.54 -5.72 -5.81
CA GLN A 157 5.22 -6.99 -5.46
C GLN A 157 4.23 -8.10 -5.08
N SER A 158 3.17 -7.77 -4.33
CA SER A 158 2.16 -8.75 -3.95
C SER A 158 1.31 -9.20 -5.13
N PHE A 159 1.05 -8.33 -6.10
CA PHE A 159 0.36 -8.69 -7.33
C PHE A 159 1.19 -9.65 -8.19
N GLU A 160 2.49 -9.37 -8.37
CA GLU A 160 3.40 -10.27 -9.09
C GLU A 160 3.48 -11.64 -8.42
N GLN A 161 3.59 -11.69 -7.09
CA GLN A 161 3.64 -12.95 -6.36
C GLN A 161 2.31 -13.74 -6.44
N LEU A 162 1.16 -13.06 -6.49
CA LEU A 162 -0.13 -13.71 -6.74
C LEU A 162 -0.17 -14.38 -8.12
N CYS A 163 0.40 -13.76 -9.15
CA CYS A 163 0.50 -14.37 -10.47
C CYS A 163 1.37 -15.64 -10.45
N LEU A 164 2.51 -15.61 -9.75
CA LEU A 164 3.40 -16.78 -9.62
C LEU A 164 2.73 -17.94 -8.86
N LEU A 165 2.04 -17.64 -7.76
CA LEU A 165 1.23 -18.63 -7.03
C LEU A 165 0.12 -19.22 -7.90
N GLN A 166 -0.55 -18.38 -8.70
CA GLN A 166 -1.60 -18.83 -9.62
C GLN A 166 -1.05 -19.76 -10.70
N GLU A 167 0.12 -19.46 -11.27
CA GLU A 167 0.79 -20.36 -12.22
C GLU A 167 1.15 -21.71 -11.59
N ALA A 168 1.74 -21.69 -10.39
CA ALA A 168 2.08 -22.90 -9.65
C ALA A 168 0.82 -23.74 -9.35
N TRP A 169 -0.27 -23.09 -8.93
CA TRP A 169 -1.56 -23.72 -8.71
C TRP A 169 -2.11 -24.38 -9.98
N HIS A 170 -2.06 -23.71 -11.13
CA HIS A 170 -2.48 -24.28 -12.40
C HIS A 170 -1.66 -25.52 -12.80
N GLN A 171 -0.36 -25.52 -12.53
CA GLN A 171 0.50 -26.68 -12.80
C GLN A 171 0.16 -27.87 -11.91
N VAL A 172 0.00 -27.63 -10.60
CA VAL A 172 -0.37 -28.68 -9.63
C VAL A 172 -1.76 -29.25 -9.96
N THR A 173 -2.73 -28.41 -10.30
CA THR A 173 -4.10 -28.86 -10.64
C THR A 173 -4.17 -29.61 -11.97
N SER A 174 -3.38 -29.20 -12.96
CA SER A 174 -3.25 -29.94 -14.23
C SER A 174 -2.65 -31.33 -14.01
N ASP A 175 -1.57 -31.44 -13.21
CA ASP A 175 -1.01 -32.74 -12.85
C ASP A 175 -2.00 -33.59 -12.05
N LEU A 176 -2.71 -32.98 -11.11
CA LEU A 176 -3.76 -33.65 -10.35
C LEU A 176 -4.86 -34.23 -11.26
N GLN A 177 -5.31 -33.48 -12.28
CA GLN A 177 -6.29 -33.99 -13.23
C GLN A 177 -5.74 -35.20 -13.99
N ASN A 178 -4.49 -35.13 -14.47
CA ASN A 178 -3.84 -36.27 -15.11
C ASN A 178 -3.75 -37.49 -14.18
N LYS A 179 -3.50 -37.30 -12.87
CA LYS A 179 -3.50 -38.40 -11.89
C LYS A 179 -4.89 -38.99 -11.69
N ARG A 180 -5.96 -38.18 -11.70
CA ARG A 180 -7.35 -38.66 -11.61
C ARG A 180 -7.73 -39.49 -12.82
N ASP A 181 -7.44 -39.00 -14.02
CA ASP A 181 -7.75 -39.70 -15.26
C ASP A 181 -6.96 -41.02 -15.35
N ALA A 182 -5.67 -41.02 -14.98
CA ALA A 182 -4.85 -42.23 -14.92
C ALA A 182 -5.38 -43.25 -13.89
N LEU A 183 -5.81 -42.77 -12.71
CA LEU A 183 -6.37 -43.63 -11.67
C LEU A 183 -7.67 -44.30 -12.14
N ASP A 184 -8.55 -43.56 -12.83
CA ASP A 184 -9.79 -44.10 -13.38
C ASP A 184 -9.53 -45.20 -14.42
N VAL A 185 -8.59 -44.95 -15.33
CA VAL A 185 -8.17 -45.95 -16.33
C VAL A 185 -7.61 -47.21 -15.67
N ASP A 186 -6.70 -47.06 -14.69
CA ASP A 186 -6.06 -48.21 -14.04
C ASP A 186 -7.05 -48.98 -13.15
N MET A 187 -7.95 -48.30 -12.46
CA MET A 187 -9.05 -48.93 -11.71
C MET A 187 -10.02 -49.67 -12.61
N SER A 188 -10.37 -49.08 -13.77
CA SER A 188 -11.19 -49.73 -14.78
C SER A 188 -10.51 -51.01 -15.28
N CYS A 189 -9.22 -50.96 -15.59
CA CYS A 189 -8.44 -52.12 -16.00
C CYS A 189 -8.40 -53.21 -14.93
N LEU A 190 -8.25 -52.83 -13.65
CA LEU A 190 -8.21 -53.76 -12.52
C LEU A 190 -9.55 -54.46 -12.28
N SER A 191 -10.66 -53.81 -12.67
CA SER A 191 -12.02 -54.38 -12.57
C SER A 191 -12.38 -55.36 -13.69
N LEU A 192 -11.58 -55.42 -14.77
CA LEU A 192 -11.87 -56.29 -15.90
C LEU A 192 -11.60 -57.76 -15.55
N THR A 193 -12.50 -58.63 -16.00
CA THR A 193 -12.40 -60.08 -15.87
C THR A 193 -12.51 -60.72 -17.25
N VAL A 194 -12.13 -62.01 -17.37
CA VAL A 194 -12.27 -62.77 -18.62
C VAL A 194 -13.72 -62.90 -19.11
N THR A 195 -14.71 -62.62 -18.25
CA THR A 195 -16.14 -62.62 -18.57
C THR A 195 -16.71 -61.23 -18.86
N SER A 196 -15.89 -60.17 -18.76
CA SER A 196 -16.36 -58.80 -18.98
C SER A 196 -16.72 -58.56 -20.44
N PRO A 197 -17.87 -57.92 -20.76
CA PRO A 197 -18.35 -57.78 -22.14
C PRO A 197 -17.52 -56.82 -23.02
N GLN A 198 -16.64 -56.03 -22.40
CA GLN A 198 -15.84 -54.98 -23.06
C GLN A 198 -14.48 -55.49 -23.57
N ILE A 199 -14.08 -56.72 -23.24
CA ILE A 199 -12.80 -57.29 -23.68
C ILE A 199 -12.84 -57.65 -25.17
N SER A 200 -11.76 -57.38 -25.90
CA SER A 200 -11.67 -57.64 -27.34
C SER A 200 -10.22 -57.65 -27.81
N LEU A 201 -9.94 -58.36 -28.91
CA LEU A 201 -8.62 -58.35 -29.55
C LEU A 201 -8.33 -56.98 -30.17
N LYS A 202 -7.14 -56.44 -29.92
CA LYS A 202 -6.72 -55.13 -30.41
C LYS A 202 -5.80 -55.28 -31.64
N PRO A 203 -5.90 -54.41 -32.66
CA PRO A 203 -5.08 -54.52 -33.88
C PRO A 203 -3.57 -54.37 -33.66
N ASN A 204 -3.15 -53.55 -32.69
CA ASN A 204 -1.73 -53.36 -32.35
C ASN A 204 -1.57 -53.10 -30.83
N PRO A 205 -1.59 -54.14 -29.99
CA PRO A 205 -1.55 -54.01 -28.53
C PRO A 205 -0.16 -53.64 -27.99
N LEU A 206 0.91 -53.88 -28.76
CA LEU A 206 2.30 -53.62 -28.35
C LEU A 206 2.80 -52.23 -28.75
N ARG A 207 1.91 -51.36 -29.25
CA ARG A 207 2.27 -50.00 -29.64
C ARG A 207 2.69 -49.18 -28.41
N ILE A 208 3.81 -48.47 -28.53
CA ILE A 208 4.24 -47.48 -27.53
C ILE A 208 4.03 -46.10 -28.16
N PRO A 209 3.18 -45.24 -27.58
CA PRO A 209 3.03 -43.86 -28.03
C PRO A 209 4.36 -43.10 -28.01
N SER A 210 4.54 -42.16 -28.94
CA SER A 210 5.79 -41.40 -29.11
C SER A 210 6.13 -40.44 -27.96
N SER A 211 5.22 -40.23 -27.01
CA SER A 211 5.37 -39.32 -25.86
C SER A 211 5.25 -40.05 -24.50
N THR A 212 5.60 -41.34 -24.44
CA THR A 212 5.54 -42.11 -23.20
C THR A 212 6.65 -41.71 -22.22
N SER A 213 6.26 -41.39 -20.98
CA SER A 213 7.17 -41.11 -19.87
C SER A 213 7.55 -42.38 -19.11
N THR A 214 8.75 -42.39 -18.53
CA THR A 214 9.17 -43.42 -17.56
C THR A 214 8.54 -43.18 -16.18
N PRO A 215 8.44 -44.21 -15.31
CA PRO A 215 7.93 -44.05 -13.94
C PRO A 215 8.71 -43.01 -13.14
N LEU A 216 10.05 -42.94 -13.31
CA LEU A 216 10.90 -41.96 -12.66
C LEU A 216 10.58 -40.53 -13.13
N GLN A 217 10.39 -40.32 -14.43
CA GLN A 217 10.00 -39.01 -14.96
C GLN A 217 8.60 -38.58 -14.47
N TRP A 218 7.66 -39.53 -14.38
CA TRP A 218 6.32 -39.29 -13.86
C TRP A 218 6.34 -38.86 -12.38
N GLU A 219 7.16 -39.53 -11.56
CA GLU A 219 7.32 -39.18 -10.15
C GLU A 219 7.99 -37.82 -9.99
N HIS A 220 9.10 -37.59 -10.71
CA HIS A 220 9.81 -36.31 -10.69
C HIS A 220 8.94 -35.14 -11.12
N PHE A 221 8.03 -35.33 -12.08
CA PHE A 221 7.10 -34.27 -12.51
C PHE A 221 6.20 -33.81 -11.36
N SER A 222 5.62 -34.74 -10.60
CA SER A 222 4.80 -34.40 -9.43
C SER A 222 5.62 -33.83 -8.28
N ILE A 223 6.83 -34.32 -8.05
CA ILE A 223 7.76 -33.74 -7.06
C ILE A 223 8.10 -32.29 -7.42
N TYR A 224 8.39 -32.03 -8.69
CA TYR A 224 8.72 -30.69 -9.18
C TYR A 224 7.57 -29.71 -8.96
N ASN A 225 6.34 -30.07 -9.36
CA ASN A 225 5.17 -29.21 -9.19
C ASN A 225 4.90 -28.88 -7.72
N ILE A 226 5.00 -29.88 -6.83
CA ILE A 226 4.83 -29.68 -5.38
C ILE A 226 5.93 -28.79 -4.81
N THR A 227 7.19 -29.04 -5.19
CA THR A 227 8.33 -28.25 -4.72
C THR A 227 8.20 -26.79 -5.16
N ARG A 228 7.89 -26.54 -6.43
CA ARG A 228 7.62 -25.19 -6.95
C ARG A 228 6.49 -24.51 -6.17
N GLY A 229 5.37 -25.18 -5.96
CA GLY A 229 4.26 -24.63 -5.17
C GLY A 229 4.68 -24.24 -3.75
N LYS A 230 5.50 -25.07 -3.09
CA LYS A 230 6.05 -24.76 -1.76
C LYS A 230 7.01 -23.58 -1.76
N GLU A 231 7.87 -23.47 -2.76
CA GLU A 231 8.82 -22.35 -2.90
C GLU A 231 8.07 -21.02 -3.06
N GLU A 232 7.05 -20.98 -3.94
CA GLU A 232 6.22 -19.78 -4.12
C GLU A 232 5.45 -19.39 -2.85
N MET A 233 4.95 -20.38 -2.09
CA MET A 233 4.32 -20.12 -0.79
C MET A 233 5.29 -19.55 0.24
N GLN A 234 6.54 -20.02 0.29
CA GLN A 234 7.55 -19.47 1.19
C GLN A 234 7.90 -18.02 0.84
N THR A 235 8.04 -17.71 -0.45
CA THR A 235 8.26 -16.33 -0.93
C THR A 235 7.08 -15.44 -0.56
N SER A 236 5.84 -15.91 -0.75
CA SER A 236 4.63 -15.20 -0.34
C SER A 236 4.59 -14.93 1.16
N LEU A 237 4.91 -15.91 2.00
CA LEU A 237 4.93 -15.76 3.45
C LEU A 237 5.95 -14.70 3.90
N ALA A 238 7.16 -14.71 3.32
CA ALA A 238 8.18 -13.71 3.59
C ALA A 238 7.73 -12.30 3.14
N LEU A 239 7.05 -12.20 2.00
CA LEU A 239 6.49 -10.94 1.52
C LEU A 239 5.40 -10.41 2.45
N ARG A 240 4.47 -11.26 2.91
CA ARG A 240 3.42 -10.86 3.87
C ARG A 240 3.99 -10.34 5.18
N GLU A 241 5.03 -10.97 5.71
CA GLU A 241 5.70 -10.47 6.91
C GLU A 241 6.38 -9.12 6.66
N SER A 242 7.04 -8.96 5.51
CA SER A 242 7.61 -7.67 5.11
C SER A 242 6.54 -6.58 4.94
N MET A 243 5.39 -6.89 4.36
CA MET A 243 4.25 -5.98 4.23
C MET A 243 3.74 -5.53 5.60
N ARG A 244 3.62 -6.45 6.57
CA ARG A 244 3.20 -6.14 7.94
C ARG A 244 4.17 -5.18 8.63
N ILE A 245 5.47 -5.37 8.43
CA ILE A 245 6.52 -4.48 8.96
C ILE A 245 6.42 -3.11 8.31
N THR A 246 6.32 -3.03 6.97
CA THR A 246 6.18 -1.75 6.25
C THR A 246 4.92 -1.00 6.69
N GLN A 247 3.79 -1.68 6.88
CA GLN A 247 2.57 -1.07 7.38
C GLN A 247 2.76 -0.44 8.76
N ALA A 248 3.36 -1.17 9.70
CA ALA A 248 3.63 -0.66 11.04
C ALA A 248 4.63 0.52 11.02
N GLN A 249 5.64 0.45 10.16
CA GLN A 249 6.61 1.54 9.97
C GLN A 249 5.92 2.81 9.48
N VAL A 250 5.15 2.74 8.39
CA VAL A 250 4.41 3.88 7.83
C VAL A 250 3.47 4.49 8.87
N GLN A 251 2.73 3.66 9.61
CA GLN A 251 1.82 4.15 10.64
C GLN A 251 2.56 4.91 11.76
N ASN A 252 3.72 4.41 12.18
CA ASN A 252 4.54 5.06 13.21
C ASN A 252 5.16 6.36 12.71
N GLU A 253 5.68 6.37 11.48
CA GLU A 253 6.28 7.55 10.85
C GLU A 253 5.26 8.67 10.72
N ILE A 254 4.09 8.40 10.11
CA ILE A 254 3.01 9.38 9.97
C ILE A 254 2.60 9.93 11.35
N LYS A 255 2.37 9.04 12.33
CA LYS A 255 1.98 9.47 13.68
C LYS A 255 3.05 10.34 14.35
N SER A 256 4.33 10.01 14.17
CA SER A 256 5.43 10.80 14.74
C SER A 256 5.49 12.20 14.11
N GLN A 257 5.26 12.30 12.80
CA GLN A 257 5.25 13.56 12.09
C GLN A 257 4.03 14.41 12.42
N GLU A 258 2.85 13.78 12.59
CA GLU A 258 1.64 14.44 13.10
C GLU A 258 1.91 15.12 14.44
N MET A 259 2.59 14.43 15.38
CA MET A 259 2.94 15.00 16.69
C MET A 259 3.94 16.17 16.58
N ALA A 260 4.94 16.05 15.71
CA ALA A 260 5.92 17.10 15.48
C ALA A 260 5.26 18.37 14.90
N LEU A 261 4.37 18.19 13.92
CA LEU A 261 3.63 19.28 13.30
C LEU A 261 2.64 19.92 14.27
N GLU A 262 1.89 19.15 15.05
CA GLU A 262 1.02 19.70 16.10
C GLU A 262 1.79 20.55 17.11
N PHE A 263 2.99 20.10 17.51
CA PHE A 263 3.84 20.88 18.40
C PHE A 263 4.31 22.18 17.74
N ALA A 264 4.75 22.12 16.48
CA ALA A 264 5.18 23.31 15.73
C ALA A 264 4.04 24.33 15.57
N ILE A 265 2.82 23.86 15.27
CA ILE A 265 1.62 24.68 15.20
C ILE A 265 1.35 25.37 16.55
N ARG A 266 1.28 24.60 17.66
CA ARG A 266 1.02 25.17 19.01
C ARG A 266 2.06 26.22 19.38
N LYS A 267 3.33 25.95 19.09
CA LYS A 267 4.44 26.88 19.34
C LYS A 267 4.29 28.17 18.52
N ARG A 268 3.95 28.06 17.22
CA ARG A 268 3.74 29.23 16.35
C ARG A 268 2.53 30.06 16.80
N THR A 269 1.42 29.41 17.15
CA THR A 269 0.24 30.09 17.73
C THR A 269 0.63 30.89 18.97
N HIS A 270 1.37 30.27 19.90
CA HIS A 270 1.80 30.95 21.12
C HIS A 270 2.69 32.17 20.84
N HIS A 271 3.69 32.01 19.96
CA HIS A 271 4.59 33.13 19.60
C HIS A 271 3.83 34.29 18.94
N LEU A 272 2.88 33.99 18.04
CA LEU A 272 2.06 35.02 17.41
C LEU A 272 1.16 35.73 18.43
N GLN A 273 0.55 34.99 19.36
CA GLN A 273 -0.28 35.57 20.42
C GLN A 273 0.55 36.48 21.34
N GLN A 274 1.74 36.04 21.77
CA GLN A 274 2.63 36.86 22.59
C GLN A 274 3.04 38.17 21.88
N ALA A 275 3.40 38.09 20.60
CA ALA A 275 3.77 39.27 19.82
C ALA A 275 2.59 40.21 19.61
N LYS A 276 1.38 39.67 19.46
CA LYS A 276 0.14 40.43 19.38
C LYS A 276 -0.15 41.16 20.70
N ASP A 277 -0.14 40.44 21.82
CA ASP A 277 -0.44 41.01 23.15
C ASP A 277 0.54 42.14 23.51
N GLU A 278 1.83 41.95 23.19
CA GLU A 278 2.85 42.99 23.36
C GLU A 278 2.57 44.23 22.50
N LEU A 279 2.23 44.05 21.21
CA LEU A 279 1.90 45.18 20.34
C LEU A 279 0.64 45.93 20.76
N GLU A 280 -0.39 45.22 21.24
CA GLU A 280 -1.59 45.85 21.78
C GLU A 280 -1.26 46.71 23.00
N TRP A 281 -0.38 46.23 23.88
CA TRP A 281 0.11 46.98 25.04
C TRP A 281 0.92 48.22 24.64
N GLN A 282 1.87 48.07 23.70
CA GLN A 282 2.69 49.18 23.18
C GLN A 282 1.83 50.24 22.48
N LEU A 283 0.85 49.82 21.67
CA LEU A 283 -0.10 50.71 21.01
C LEU A 283 -0.91 51.51 22.02
N LYS A 284 -1.42 50.86 23.07
CA LYS A 284 -2.16 51.55 24.13
C LYS A 284 -1.29 52.61 24.81
N THR A 285 -0.09 52.21 25.25
CA THR A 285 0.84 53.10 25.94
C THR A 285 1.26 54.29 25.06
N THR A 286 1.50 54.04 23.77
CA THR A 286 1.83 55.09 22.79
C THR A 286 0.66 56.05 22.55
N LYS A 287 -0.58 55.53 22.50
CA LYS A 287 -1.79 56.36 22.39
C LYS A 287 -1.98 57.27 23.60
N ASP A 288 -1.72 56.76 24.80
CA ASP A 288 -1.79 57.54 26.04
C ASP A 288 -0.73 58.66 26.03
N GLU A 289 0.52 58.34 25.65
CA GLU A 289 1.61 59.34 25.49
C GLU A 289 1.29 60.39 24.42
N ILE A 290 0.69 60.00 23.29
CA ILE A 290 0.22 60.93 22.25
C ILE A 290 -0.81 61.92 22.83
N GLN A 291 -1.74 61.44 23.67
CA GLN A 291 -2.75 62.30 24.28
C GLN A 291 -2.13 63.30 25.28
N ASP A 292 -1.18 62.84 26.08
CA ASP A 292 -0.45 63.67 27.05
C ASP A 292 0.40 64.71 26.32
N LEU A 293 1.17 64.32 25.30
CA LEU A 293 1.99 65.25 24.53
C LEU A 293 1.13 66.28 23.75
N GLN A 294 -0.05 65.88 23.25
CA GLN A 294 -1.00 66.81 22.66
C GLN A 294 -1.53 67.83 23.68
N LYS A 295 -1.70 67.43 24.95
CA LYS A 295 -2.09 68.34 26.03
C LYS A 295 -0.96 69.32 26.34
N ASP A 296 0.27 68.83 26.47
CA ASP A 296 1.45 69.66 26.72
C ASP A 296 1.67 70.67 25.60
N ILE A 297 1.46 70.29 24.35
CA ILE A 297 1.51 71.21 23.20
C ILE A 297 0.48 72.34 23.35
N ARG A 298 -0.77 72.03 23.75
CA ARG A 298 -1.81 73.06 23.98
C ARG A 298 -1.44 74.00 25.13
N GLU A 299 -0.88 73.46 26.21
CA GLU A 299 -0.43 74.24 27.37
C GLU A 299 0.75 75.14 27.00
N LEU A 300 1.75 74.63 26.26
CA LEU A 300 2.88 75.41 25.73
C LEU A 300 2.44 76.52 24.79
N GLU A 301 1.47 76.28 23.90
CA GLU A 301 0.90 77.30 23.02
C GLU A 301 0.19 78.41 23.82
N THR A 302 -0.55 78.02 24.86
CA THR A 302 -1.22 78.96 25.76
C THR A 302 -0.21 79.81 26.53
N ASP A 303 0.83 79.19 27.08
CA ASP A 303 1.90 79.88 27.81
C ASP A 303 2.69 80.82 26.89
N LEU A 304 3.02 80.38 25.68
CA LEU A 304 3.68 81.21 24.68
C LEU A 304 2.84 82.46 24.37
N HIS A 305 1.53 82.31 24.18
CA HIS A 305 0.63 83.43 23.96
C HIS A 305 0.57 84.38 25.16
N ALA A 306 0.51 83.85 26.37
CA ALA A 306 0.53 84.64 27.60
C ALA A 306 1.83 85.46 27.72
N LYS A 307 3.00 84.84 27.47
CA LYS A 307 4.31 85.52 27.50
C LYS A 307 4.44 86.57 26.39
N GLN A 308 3.89 86.34 25.20
CA GLN A 308 3.78 87.37 24.15
C GLN A 308 2.97 88.59 24.61
N GLY A 309 1.92 88.39 25.42
CA GLY A 309 1.16 89.47 26.03
C GLY A 309 1.99 90.33 26.99
N PHE A 310 2.79 89.71 27.87
CA PHE A 310 3.71 90.42 28.76
C PHE A 310 4.81 91.16 27.98
N LEU A 311 5.36 90.54 26.93
CA LEU A 311 6.36 91.18 26.07
C LEU A 311 5.79 92.46 25.42
N LYS A 312 4.56 92.39 24.88
CA LYS A 312 3.85 93.57 24.32
C LYS A 312 3.65 94.66 25.37
N LEU A 313 3.33 94.29 26.61
CA LEU A 313 3.18 95.24 27.71
C LEU A 313 4.49 95.96 28.03
N SER A 314 5.61 95.23 28.16
CA SER A 314 6.92 95.82 28.44
C SER A 314 7.40 96.71 27.28
N HIS A 315 7.21 96.30 26.02
CA HIS A 315 7.43 97.18 24.85
C HIS A 315 6.62 98.46 24.92
N THR A 316 5.32 98.36 25.20
CA THR A 316 4.42 99.52 25.28
C THR A 316 4.81 100.46 26.43
N ARG A 317 5.22 99.91 27.58
CA ARG A 317 5.71 100.68 28.73
C ARG A 317 7.01 101.41 28.40
N LEU A 318 7.98 100.73 27.78
CA LEU A 318 9.23 101.34 27.34
C LEU A 318 8.99 102.46 26.33
N GLU A 319 8.14 102.23 25.32
CA GLU A 319 7.77 103.22 24.30
C GLU A 319 7.06 104.43 24.90
N ASN A 320 6.10 104.22 25.81
CA ASN A 320 5.41 105.36 26.43
C ASN A 320 6.35 106.22 27.29
N ARG A 321 7.39 105.62 27.89
CA ARG A 321 8.38 106.35 28.71
C ARG A 321 9.34 107.22 27.89
N THR A 322 9.44 107.03 26.58
CA THR A 322 10.22 107.92 25.69
C THR A 322 9.55 109.28 25.48
N LYS A 323 8.25 109.39 25.77
CA LYS A 323 7.44 110.61 25.61
C LYS A 323 7.59 111.59 26.77
N ARG A 324 8.39 111.27 27.79
CA ARG A 324 8.62 112.15 28.95
C ARG A 324 9.37 113.41 28.54
N PRO A 325 8.95 114.62 28.95
CA PRO A 325 9.58 115.86 28.53
C PRO A 325 10.83 116.22 29.34
N GLY A 326 11.82 116.82 28.67
CA GLY A 326 12.95 117.50 29.32
C GLY A 326 13.83 116.60 30.22
N VAL A 327 14.14 117.08 31.42
CA VAL A 327 15.03 116.40 32.39
C VAL A 327 14.39 115.13 32.98
N ASP A 328 13.05 115.02 32.94
CA ASP A 328 12.31 113.83 33.39
C ASP A 328 12.41 112.64 32.42
N LEU A 329 13.04 112.82 31.24
CA LEU A 329 13.52 111.74 30.38
C LEU A 329 14.79 111.09 30.98
N CYS A 330 14.70 110.73 32.25
CA CYS A 330 15.79 110.15 33.00
C CYS A 330 15.81 108.63 32.83
N TRP A 331 17.02 108.08 32.88
CA TRP A 331 17.25 106.64 32.92
C TRP A 331 17.28 106.20 34.37
N ASP A 332 16.09 105.88 34.88
CA ASP A 332 15.87 105.49 36.27
C ASP A 332 15.85 103.96 36.44
N GLU A 333 15.76 103.51 37.69
CA GLU A 333 15.67 102.09 38.06
C GLU A 333 14.53 101.36 37.33
N VAL A 334 13.40 102.04 37.11
CA VAL A 334 12.25 101.46 36.38
C VAL A 334 12.61 101.21 34.91
N GLN A 335 13.36 102.12 34.28
CA GLN A 335 13.84 101.94 32.91
C GLN A 335 14.79 100.74 32.81
N TYR A 336 15.74 100.59 33.73
CA TYR A 336 16.63 99.42 33.79
C TYR A 336 15.84 98.11 33.98
N GLY A 337 14.90 98.11 34.94
CA GLY A 337 14.07 96.93 35.22
C GLY A 337 13.23 96.48 34.03
N LEU A 338 12.62 97.40 33.27
CA LEU A 338 11.84 97.07 32.06
C LEU A 338 12.71 96.51 30.92
N VAL A 339 13.95 96.98 30.78
CA VAL A 339 14.89 96.46 29.76
C VAL A 339 15.36 95.05 30.13
N GLU A 340 15.66 94.79 31.39
CA GLU A 340 15.98 93.44 31.90
C GLU A 340 14.78 92.49 31.74
N GLU A 341 13.57 92.91 32.13
CA GLU A 341 12.34 92.14 31.95
C GLU A 341 12.11 91.77 30.48
N LEU A 342 12.31 92.73 29.55
CA LEU A 342 12.18 92.48 28.12
C LEU A 342 13.15 91.41 27.62
N LYS A 343 14.44 91.51 27.96
CA LYS A 343 15.45 90.50 27.56
C LYS A 343 15.10 89.11 28.12
N GLN A 344 14.64 89.04 29.36
CA GLN A 344 14.22 87.79 29.99
C GLN A 344 12.98 87.19 29.30
N LEU A 345 12.00 88.02 28.94
CA LEU A 345 10.80 87.59 28.22
C LEU A 345 11.13 87.09 26.81
N GLU A 346 12.02 87.77 26.07
CA GLU A 346 12.49 87.32 24.76
C GLU A 346 13.18 85.95 24.84
N ALA A 347 14.09 85.76 25.81
CA ALA A 347 14.75 84.48 26.03
C ALA A 347 13.77 83.36 26.43
N THR A 348 12.79 83.68 27.27
CA THR A 348 11.73 82.73 27.68
C THR A 348 10.86 82.32 26.48
N ILE A 349 10.43 83.28 25.66
CA ILE A 349 9.63 83.03 24.44
C ILE A 349 10.42 82.19 23.44
N GLN A 350 11.71 82.46 23.25
CA GLN A 350 12.56 81.67 22.38
C GLN A 350 12.66 80.21 22.87
N THR A 351 12.86 80.02 24.18
CA THR A 351 12.93 78.69 24.80
C THR A 351 11.61 77.94 24.64
N LEU A 352 10.47 78.57 24.96
CA LEU A 352 9.14 77.98 24.78
C LEU A 352 8.87 77.61 23.32
N SER A 353 9.26 78.46 22.37
CA SER A 353 9.09 78.18 20.94
C SER A 353 9.92 76.98 20.47
N GLN A 354 11.14 76.85 20.97
CA GLN A 354 12.01 75.71 20.67
C GLN A 354 11.43 74.41 21.25
N THR A 355 11.00 74.42 22.51
CA THR A 355 10.37 73.26 23.17
C THR A 355 9.07 72.85 22.46
N LEU A 356 8.25 73.82 22.04
CA LEU A 356 7.05 73.55 21.25
C LEU A 356 7.37 72.88 19.90
N GLY A 357 8.43 73.33 19.22
CA GLY A 357 8.92 72.70 17.99
C GLY A 357 9.35 71.25 18.21
N GLN A 358 10.10 70.99 19.28
CA GLN A 358 10.52 69.64 19.68
C GLN A 358 9.32 68.74 20.01
N ALA A 359 8.36 69.23 20.80
CA ALA A 359 7.15 68.49 21.15
C ALA A 359 6.32 68.11 19.91
N ARG A 360 6.16 69.04 18.95
CA ARG A 360 5.45 68.76 17.68
C ARG A 360 6.16 67.71 16.83
N HIS A 361 7.49 67.75 16.76
CA HIS A 361 8.28 66.73 16.06
C HIS A 361 8.14 65.35 16.73
N SER A 362 8.22 65.30 18.06
CA SER A 362 8.00 64.06 18.82
C SER A 362 6.59 63.50 18.61
N LEU A 363 5.57 64.35 18.59
CA LEU A 363 4.19 63.94 18.32
C LEU A 363 4.05 63.31 16.94
N GLN A 364 4.62 63.93 15.90
CA GLN A 364 4.60 63.38 14.55
C GLN A 364 5.30 62.01 14.51
N ALA A 365 6.47 61.88 15.13
CA ALA A 365 7.20 60.63 15.18
C ALA A 365 6.41 59.51 15.89
N LEU A 366 5.72 59.83 16.99
CA LEU A 366 4.85 58.89 17.70
C LEU A 366 3.65 58.46 16.83
N GLN A 367 2.99 59.39 16.14
CA GLN A 367 1.86 59.07 15.24
C GLN A 367 2.28 58.18 14.06
N GLU A 368 3.44 58.44 13.46
CA GLU A 368 4.00 57.58 12.40
C GLU A 368 4.38 56.19 12.93
N HIS A 369 4.82 56.09 14.19
CA HIS A 369 5.11 54.80 14.81
C HIS A 369 3.83 54.04 15.18
N GLU A 370 2.82 54.73 15.71
CA GLU A 370 1.49 54.18 16.00
C GLU A 370 0.87 53.55 14.73
N ALA A 371 0.89 54.29 13.61
CA ALA A 371 0.36 53.78 12.35
C ALA A 371 1.07 52.49 11.88
N ARG A 372 2.39 52.43 12.03
CA ARG A 372 3.19 51.23 11.71
C ARG A 372 2.86 50.05 12.63
N MET A 373 2.72 50.30 13.94
CA MET A 373 2.32 49.25 14.89
C MET A 373 0.91 48.74 14.62
N GLN A 374 -0.03 49.61 14.25
CA GLN A 374 -1.39 49.22 13.92
C GLN A 374 -1.45 48.33 12.66
N GLU A 375 -0.63 48.64 11.65
CA GLU A 375 -0.49 47.79 10.46
C GLU A 375 0.11 46.42 10.82
N ASP A 376 1.15 46.40 11.66
CA ASP A 376 1.80 45.15 12.08
C ASP A 376 0.87 44.27 12.95
N LEU A 377 0.05 44.88 13.80
CA LEU A 377 -1.00 44.21 14.57
C LEU A 377 -2.02 43.53 13.63
N SER A 378 -2.50 44.25 12.61
CA SER A 378 -3.43 43.68 11.60
C SER A 378 -2.83 42.46 10.91
N ARG A 379 -1.53 42.50 10.58
CA ARG A 379 -0.84 41.36 9.94
C ARG A 379 -0.72 40.15 10.88
N LYS A 380 -0.52 40.38 12.17
CA LYS A 380 -0.49 39.31 13.19
C LYS A 380 -1.86 38.67 13.39
N ASP A 381 -2.92 39.47 13.37
CA ASP A 381 -4.30 38.97 13.40
C ASP A 381 -4.60 38.08 12.19
N GLU A 382 -4.21 38.52 10.99
CA GLU A 382 -4.33 37.72 9.76
C GLU A 382 -3.53 36.41 9.87
N ALA A 383 -2.28 36.46 10.33
CA ALA A 383 -1.44 35.27 10.50
C ALA A 383 -2.03 34.28 11.53
N LEU A 384 -2.55 34.77 12.66
CA LEU A 384 -3.23 33.94 13.66
C LEU A 384 -4.49 33.27 13.08
N ALA A 385 -5.30 34.02 12.32
CA ALA A 385 -6.47 33.48 11.65
C ALA A 385 -6.10 32.38 10.65
N LEU A 386 -4.99 32.53 9.91
CA LEU A 386 -4.48 31.48 9.02
C LEU A 386 -4.07 30.23 9.81
N VAL A 387 -3.35 30.35 10.93
CA VAL A 387 -3.01 29.18 11.78
C VAL A 387 -4.28 28.47 12.27
N GLN A 388 -5.28 29.22 12.72
CA GLN A 388 -6.55 28.67 13.19
C GLN A 388 -7.28 27.91 12.08
N ARG A 389 -7.34 28.48 10.87
CA ARG A 389 -7.90 27.78 9.70
C ARG A 389 -7.13 26.51 9.37
N CYS A 390 -5.79 26.51 9.42
CA CYS A 390 -5.01 25.29 9.25
C CYS A 390 -5.37 24.23 10.31
N GLN A 391 -5.57 24.61 11.57
CA GLN A 391 -6.02 23.69 12.62
C GLN A 391 -7.41 23.13 12.33
N GLU A 392 -8.36 23.96 11.90
CA GLU A 392 -9.72 23.55 11.52
C GLU A 392 -9.71 22.57 10.35
N VAL A 393 -8.94 22.84 9.30
CA VAL A 393 -8.78 21.93 8.16
C VAL A 393 -8.20 20.59 8.62
N ARG A 394 -7.22 20.59 9.53
CA ARG A 394 -6.63 19.36 10.08
C ARG A 394 -7.60 18.54 10.93
N GLN A 395 -8.64 19.14 11.52
CA GLN A 395 -9.69 18.37 12.20
C GLN A 395 -10.43 17.42 11.25
N ARG A 396 -10.44 17.68 9.94
CA ARG A 396 -11.00 16.75 8.94
C ARG A 396 -10.28 15.40 8.95
N ILE A 397 -8.97 15.36 9.19
CA ILE A 397 -8.21 14.10 9.31
C ILE A 397 -8.72 13.27 10.48
N ALA A 398 -8.98 13.91 11.63
CA ALA A 398 -9.52 13.24 12.81
C ALA A 398 -10.98 12.79 12.61
N ALA A 399 -11.80 13.61 11.94
CA ALA A 399 -13.19 13.30 11.64
C ALA A 399 -13.37 12.17 10.60
N ALA A 400 -12.39 12.01 9.70
CA ALA A 400 -12.36 10.95 8.69
C ALA A 400 -11.83 9.61 9.22
N LYS A 401 -11.30 9.54 10.46
CA LYS A 401 -10.94 8.26 11.08
C LYS A 401 -12.22 7.41 11.17
N PRO A 402 -12.27 6.24 10.53
CA PRO A 402 -13.48 5.44 10.52
C PRO A 402 -13.76 4.93 11.94
N GLY A 403 -14.83 5.45 12.55
CA GLY A 403 -15.74 4.55 13.24
C GLY A 403 -16.16 3.49 12.22
N HIS A 404 -16.17 2.22 12.65
CA HIS A 404 -16.60 1.08 11.84
C HIS A 404 -17.74 1.43 10.87
N GLN A 405 -17.59 0.98 9.62
CA GLN A 405 -18.57 0.99 8.52
C GLN A 405 -18.55 2.19 7.58
N ALA A 406 -17.94 1.97 6.41
CA ALA A 406 -18.65 2.19 5.15
C ALA A 406 -18.32 1.00 4.24
N SER A 407 -19.33 0.18 3.96
CA SER A 407 -19.33 -0.76 2.83
C SER A 407 -19.22 0.04 1.54
N GLY A 408 -18.00 0.43 1.17
CA GLY A 408 -17.66 0.85 -0.17
C GLY A 408 -17.56 -0.41 -1.01
N THR A 409 -18.49 -0.55 -1.96
CA THR A 409 -18.47 -1.59 -2.98
C THR A 409 -17.17 -1.48 -3.77
N VAL A 410 -16.13 -2.18 -3.33
CA VAL A 410 -15.01 -2.54 -4.20
C VAL A 410 -15.64 -3.43 -5.24
N VAL A 411 -15.76 -2.91 -6.46
CA VAL A 411 -16.11 -3.72 -7.63
C VAL A 411 -15.10 -4.86 -7.65
N PRO A 412 -15.51 -6.12 -7.44
CA PRO A 412 -14.59 -7.23 -7.56
C PRO A 412 -14.09 -7.15 -9.00
N LEU A 413 -12.78 -7.06 -9.19
CA LEU A 413 -12.19 -7.46 -10.46
C LEU A 413 -12.81 -8.82 -10.75
N THR A 414 -13.59 -8.85 -11.83
CA THR A 414 -14.43 -9.97 -12.22
C THR A 414 -13.67 -11.25 -11.99
N ASN A 415 -14.19 -12.04 -11.07
CA ASN A 415 -13.74 -13.39 -10.80
C ASN A 415 -13.96 -14.17 -12.10
N SER A 416 -12.98 -14.14 -13.01
CA SER A 416 -12.90 -15.06 -14.14
C SER A 416 -12.38 -16.42 -13.69
N SER A 417 -12.49 -16.71 -12.40
CA SER A 417 -12.53 -18.07 -11.88
C SER A 417 -13.81 -18.73 -12.37
N GLY A 418 -13.73 -19.33 -13.55
CA GLY A 418 -14.45 -20.57 -13.82
C GLY A 418 -13.94 -21.69 -12.90
N ARG A 419 -13.92 -21.47 -11.58
CA ARG A 419 -13.51 -22.44 -10.56
C ARG A 419 -14.77 -23.18 -10.16
N HIS A 420 -14.96 -24.34 -10.78
CA HIS A 420 -15.79 -25.37 -10.17
C HIS A 420 -15.16 -25.75 -8.84
N THR A 421 -15.90 -25.53 -7.75
CA THR A 421 -15.65 -26.19 -6.48
C THR A 421 -15.39 -27.66 -6.76
N LEU A 422 -14.22 -28.16 -6.36
CA LEU A 422 -13.98 -29.60 -6.27
C LEU A 422 -14.82 -30.13 -5.11
N THR A 423 -16.13 -30.24 -5.34
CA THR A 423 -17.03 -31.03 -4.50
C THR A 423 -16.74 -32.49 -4.80
N GLU A 424 -16.37 -33.19 -3.75
CA GLU A 424 -16.12 -34.63 -3.70
C GLU A 424 -17.23 -35.41 -4.43
N ALA A 425 -16.81 -36.22 -5.41
CA ALA A 425 -17.56 -37.33 -5.97
C ALA A 425 -16.57 -38.49 -6.20
#